data_AF-A0A9D5ST08-F1
#
_entry.id   AF-A0A9D5ST08-F1
#
_cell.length_a   1.000
_cell.length_b   1.000
_cell.length_c   1.000
_cell.angle_alpha   90.00
_cell.angle_beta   90.00
_cell.angle_gamma   90.00
#
_symmetry.space_group_name_H-M   'P 1'
#
loop_
_entity.id
_entity.type
_entity.pdbx_description
1 polymer ?
#
loop_
_entity_poly.entity_id
_entity_poly.type
_entity_poly.pdbx_seq_one_letter_code
_entity_poly.pdbx_strand_id
1 'polypeptide(L)'
;MKRNKFFIDYATHLSTACAVVGMILIIPAAATKIKALGVVLYILCALLLAGGGVILYLGHRAKSVAAPVAPKGQPKADVSEDALSFADVLEGIDSYLDGYIQELPALILDTPKELRIKLEREQVFRPVVALRLLWELSGKEEQEILYQFTEVDEKAVGYLCGAICDAGERELADFIFEMKRNAQREQSRIPTFFRKNRGYFEARMTAYVTQHMEEFGSDE
;
A
#
# COMPACT_ATOMS: atom_id res chain seq x y z
N MET A 1 15.30 17.50 13.49
CA MET A 1 14.56 17.06 12.29
C MET A 1 14.30 18.16 11.21
N LYS A 2 14.91 19.35 11.25
CA LYS A 2 14.68 20.40 10.21
C LYS A 2 15.56 20.29 8.93
N ARG A 3 16.62 19.48 8.91
CA ARG A 3 17.57 19.39 7.77
C ARG A 3 17.06 18.56 6.58
N ASN A 4 16.20 17.56 6.79
CA ASN A 4 15.75 16.67 5.69
C ASN A 4 14.72 17.33 4.75
N LYS A 5 13.79 18.15 5.26
CA LYS A 5 12.81 18.84 4.41
C LYS A 5 13.47 19.79 3.41
N PHE A 6 14.47 20.56 3.87
CA PHE A 6 15.23 21.46 3.00
C PHE A 6 15.95 20.72 1.88
N PHE A 7 16.53 19.55 2.15
CA PHE A 7 17.26 18.78 1.15
C PHE A 7 16.35 18.19 0.06
N ILE A 8 15.15 17.74 0.44
CA ILE A 8 14.18 17.13 -0.47
C ILE A 8 13.53 18.19 -1.37
N ASP A 9 13.15 19.34 -0.82
CA ASP A 9 12.60 20.44 -1.62
C ASP A 9 13.66 20.97 -2.60
N TYR A 10 14.92 21.10 -2.15
CA TYR A 10 16.02 21.51 -3.03
C TYR A 10 16.32 20.50 -4.13
N ALA A 11 16.27 19.20 -3.84
CA ALA A 11 16.45 18.14 -4.84
C ALA A 11 15.35 18.14 -5.91
N THR A 12 14.11 18.42 -5.51
CA THR A 12 12.96 18.49 -6.42
C THR A 12 13.08 19.71 -7.36
N HIS A 13 13.47 20.86 -6.81
CA HIS A 13 13.73 22.08 -7.59
C HIS A 13 14.96 21.95 -8.51
N LEU A 14 16.02 21.29 -8.04
CA LEU A 14 17.22 21.04 -8.84
C LEU A 14 16.92 20.10 -10.01
N SER A 15 16.16 19.02 -9.79
CA SER A 15 15.79 18.12 -10.88
C SER A 15 14.87 18.78 -11.92
N THR A 16 13.91 19.61 -11.50
CA THR A 16 13.06 20.34 -12.43
C THR A 16 13.86 21.37 -13.22
N ALA A 17 14.82 22.05 -12.58
CA ALA A 17 15.75 22.94 -13.28
C ALA A 17 16.61 22.18 -14.31
N CYS A 18 17.16 21.01 -13.97
CA CYS A 18 17.92 20.16 -14.89
C CYS A 18 17.09 19.70 -16.10
N ALA A 19 15.83 19.30 -15.90
CA ALA A 19 14.94 18.90 -16.99
C ALA A 19 14.58 20.07 -17.92
N VAL A 20 14.33 21.26 -17.37
CA VAL A 20 14.03 22.46 -18.17
C VAL A 20 15.25 22.90 -18.97
N VAL A 21 16.44 22.91 -18.37
CA VAL A 21 17.70 23.23 -19.07
C VAL A 21 18.00 22.21 -20.16
N GLY A 22 17.79 20.92 -19.90
CA GLY A 22 17.91 19.86 -20.90
C GLY A 22 16.99 20.07 -22.10
N MET A 23 15.71 20.39 -21.88
CA MET A 23 14.76 20.69 -22.98
C MET A 23 15.16 21.93 -23.78
N ILE A 24 15.63 22.99 -23.13
CA ILE A 24 16.08 24.22 -23.81
C ILE A 24 17.30 23.93 -24.69
N LEU A 25 18.22 23.07 -24.25
CA LEU A 25 19.44 22.71 -24.98
C LEU A 25 19.20 21.83 -26.23
N ILE A 26 18.04 21.17 -26.34
CA ILE A 26 17.65 20.40 -27.53
C ILE A 26 17.44 21.33 -28.75
N ILE A 27 16.95 22.55 -28.52
CA ILE A 27 16.66 23.53 -29.58
C ILE A 27 17.95 23.97 -30.33
N PRO A 28 19.02 24.45 -29.66
CA PRO A 28 20.26 24.76 -30.35
C PRO A 28 20.95 23.51 -30.88
N ALA A 29 20.87 22.34 -30.20
CA ALA A 29 21.45 21.09 -30.69
C ALA A 29 20.91 20.72 -32.08
N ALA A 30 19.59 20.84 -32.28
CA ALA A 30 18.92 20.58 -33.55
C ALA A 30 19.19 21.67 -34.61
N ALA A 31 19.51 22.90 -34.20
CA ALA A 31 19.77 24.02 -35.10
C ALA A 31 21.25 24.16 -35.52
N THR A 32 22.19 23.45 -34.86
CA THR A 32 23.61 23.57 -35.19
C THR A 32 23.93 22.90 -36.54
N LYS A 33 24.65 23.62 -37.41
CA LYS A 33 25.16 23.07 -38.68
C LYS A 33 26.48 22.30 -38.50
N ILE A 34 27.08 22.38 -37.32
CA ILE A 34 28.36 21.74 -36.97
C ILE A 34 28.05 20.40 -36.29
N LYS A 35 28.20 19.30 -37.04
CA LYS A 35 27.84 17.95 -36.58
C LYS A 35 28.49 17.56 -35.25
N ALA A 36 29.77 17.89 -35.04
CA ALA A 36 30.48 17.57 -33.80
C ALA A 36 29.90 18.31 -32.59
N LEU A 37 29.51 19.58 -32.75
CA LEU A 37 28.92 20.39 -31.68
C LEU A 37 27.52 19.87 -31.32
N GLY A 38 26.72 19.50 -32.32
CA GLY A 38 25.40 18.89 -32.11
C GLY A 38 25.48 17.59 -31.31
N VAL A 39 26.44 16.70 -31.63
CA VAL A 39 26.66 15.44 -30.89
C VAL A 39 27.02 15.71 -29.43
N VAL A 40 27.92 16.66 -29.16
CA VAL A 40 28.30 17.03 -27.79
C VAL A 40 27.09 17.57 -27.01
N LEU A 41 26.26 18.40 -27.64
CA LEU A 41 25.03 18.92 -27.03
C LEU A 41 24.00 17.83 -26.72
N TYR A 42 23.84 16.83 -27.59
CA TYR A 42 22.97 15.68 -27.35
C TYR A 42 23.46 14.81 -26.19
N ILE A 43 24.77 14.55 -26.11
CA ILE A 43 25.37 13.82 -24.99
C ILE A 43 25.14 14.58 -23.68
N LEU A 44 25.32 15.91 -23.69
CA LEU A 44 25.07 16.75 -22.51
C LEU A 44 23.59 16.69 -22.08
N CYS A 45 22.65 16.73 -23.03
CA CYS A 45 21.22 16.56 -22.74
C CYS A 45 20.91 15.19 -22.13
N ALA A 46 21.47 14.12 -22.70
CA ALA A 46 21.26 12.77 -22.19
C ALA A 46 21.77 12.61 -20.75
N LEU A 47 22.94 13.18 -20.44
CA LEU A 47 23.49 13.18 -19.08
C LEU A 47 22.65 14.00 -18.10
N LEU A 48 22.12 15.16 -18.52
CA LEU A 48 21.24 15.99 -17.68
C LEU A 48 19.90 15.30 -17.39
N LEU A 49 19.32 14.61 -18.38
CA LEU A 49 18.08 13.86 -18.20
C LEU A 49 18.29 12.61 -17.34
N ALA A 50 19.38 11.87 -17.55
CA ALA A 50 19.73 10.72 -16.72
C ALA A 50 20.02 11.15 -15.27
N GLY A 51 20.80 12.22 -15.08
CA GLY A 51 21.10 12.79 -13.76
C GLY A 51 19.84 13.30 -13.04
N GLY A 52 18.96 14.01 -13.75
CA GLY A 52 17.66 14.43 -13.21
C GLY A 52 16.77 13.24 -12.81
N GLY A 53 16.74 12.19 -13.63
CA GLY A 53 16.02 10.95 -13.33
C GLY A 53 16.53 10.25 -12.07
N VAL A 54 17.85 10.17 -11.88
CA VAL A 54 18.47 9.60 -10.67
C VAL A 54 18.17 10.44 -9.42
N ILE A 55 18.23 11.78 -9.53
CA ILE A 55 17.90 12.67 -8.41
C ILE A 55 16.42 12.57 -8.04
N LEU A 56 15.51 12.45 -9.02
CA LEU A 56 14.09 12.18 -8.75
C LEU A 56 13.87 10.81 -8.13
N TYR A 57 14.58 9.79 -8.60
CA TYR A 57 14.50 8.45 -8.02
C TYR A 57 14.96 8.44 -6.56
N LEU A 58 16.08 9.07 -6.25
CA LEU A 58 16.59 9.20 -4.88
C LEU A 58 15.69 10.11 -4.01
N GLY A 59 15.15 11.20 -4.58
CA GLY A 59 14.20 12.07 -3.92
C GLY A 59 12.86 11.38 -3.63
N HIS A 60 12.38 10.54 -4.55
CA HIS A 60 11.20 9.70 -4.36
C HIS A 60 11.47 8.63 -3.30
N ARG A 61 12.66 7.99 -3.31
CA ARG A 61 13.09 7.05 -2.27
C ARG A 61 13.14 7.74 -0.90
N ALA A 62 13.63 8.97 -0.82
CA ALA A 62 13.64 9.76 0.42
C ALA A 62 12.24 10.23 0.87
N LYS A 63 11.29 10.41 -0.06
CA LYS A 63 9.89 10.73 0.25
C LYS A 63 9.08 9.51 0.69
N SER A 64 9.46 8.30 0.25
CA SER A 64 8.93 7.02 0.75
C SER A 64 9.51 6.62 2.12
N VAL A 65 10.48 7.36 2.67
CA VAL A 65 11.00 7.18 4.05
C VAL A 65 10.19 8.00 5.07
N ALA A 66 9.05 8.57 4.69
CA ALA A 66 8.03 8.98 5.65
C ALA A 66 7.06 7.81 5.92
N ALA A 67 7.61 6.67 6.33
CA ALA A 67 6.82 5.60 6.92
C ALA A 67 6.27 6.09 8.28
N PRO A 68 4.99 5.88 8.60
CA PRO A 68 4.54 5.98 9.97
C PRO A 68 5.31 4.93 10.78
N VAL A 69 6.11 5.45 11.70
CA VAL A 69 6.93 4.72 12.65
C VAL A 69 6.02 3.88 13.56
N ALA A 70 6.38 2.61 13.72
CA ALA A 70 5.93 1.74 14.81
C ALA A 70 5.82 2.52 16.14
N PRO A 71 4.83 2.23 17.01
CA PRO A 71 4.63 2.98 18.25
C PRO A 71 5.93 3.05 19.06
N LYS A 72 6.48 4.26 19.16
CA LYS A 72 7.69 4.51 19.95
C LYS A 72 7.34 4.46 21.42
N GLY A 73 7.82 3.43 22.12
CA GLY A 73 7.87 3.48 23.57
C GLY A 73 8.27 2.19 24.27
N GLN A 74 9.53 1.75 24.14
CA GLN A 74 10.32 1.33 25.31
C GLN A 74 11.82 1.19 24.96
N PRO A 75 12.74 1.56 25.88
CA PRO A 75 14.17 1.47 25.67
C PRO A 75 14.58 -0.01 25.61
N LYS A 76 15.60 -0.30 24.79
CA LYS A 76 16.30 -1.59 24.66
C LYS A 76 16.36 -2.36 26.00
N ALA A 77 15.36 -3.18 26.25
CA ALA A 77 15.57 -4.41 26.97
C ALA A 77 16.05 -5.43 25.94
N ASP A 78 16.89 -6.34 26.38
CA ASP A 78 17.33 -7.50 25.65
C ASP A 78 16.09 -8.37 25.38
N VAL A 79 15.35 -8.08 24.32
CA VAL A 79 14.10 -8.76 23.97
C VAL A 79 14.50 -10.03 23.23
N SER A 80 14.53 -11.12 24.00
CA SER A 80 14.25 -12.49 23.57
C SER A 80 13.22 -12.51 22.42
N GLU A 81 13.33 -13.47 21.50
CA GLU A 81 12.43 -13.74 20.36
C GLU A 81 10.91 -13.72 20.73
N ASP A 82 10.35 -12.54 20.98
CA ASP A 82 8.96 -12.36 21.37
C ASP A 82 8.09 -12.42 20.12
N ALA A 83 7.24 -13.44 20.07
CA ALA A 83 6.30 -13.67 18.97
C ALA A 83 5.41 -12.43 18.76
N LEU A 84 5.44 -11.88 17.54
CA LEU A 84 4.59 -10.79 17.09
C LEU A 84 3.12 -11.08 17.46
N SER A 85 2.50 -10.27 18.31
CA SER A 85 1.13 -10.51 18.74
C SER A 85 0.13 -9.99 17.70
N PHE A 86 -1.08 -10.54 17.71
CA PHE A 86 -2.14 -10.03 16.84
C PHE A 86 -2.49 -8.55 17.15
N ALA A 87 -2.39 -8.13 18.41
CA ALA A 87 -2.62 -6.74 18.79
C ALA A 87 -1.61 -5.80 18.11
N ASP A 88 -0.33 -6.19 18.05
CA ASP A 88 0.71 -5.39 17.38
C ASP A 88 0.46 -5.29 15.88
N VAL A 89 0.02 -6.39 15.26
CA VAL A 89 -0.36 -6.43 13.85
C VAL A 89 -1.55 -5.51 13.58
N LEU A 90 -2.58 -5.59 14.43
CA LEU A 90 -3.78 -4.78 14.32
C LEU A 90 -3.47 -3.28 14.44
N GLU A 91 -2.67 -2.90 15.43
CA GLU A 91 -2.24 -1.51 15.63
C GLU A 91 -1.43 -0.98 14.43
N GLY A 92 -0.53 -1.80 13.88
CA GLY A 92 0.24 -1.43 12.68
C GLY A 92 -0.64 -1.18 11.46
N ILE A 93 -1.65 -2.05 11.25
CA ILE A 93 -2.61 -1.88 10.14
C ILE A 93 -3.49 -0.65 10.38
N ASP A 94 -4.03 -0.48 11.58
CA ASP A 94 -4.90 0.65 11.90
C ASP A 94 -4.13 1.98 11.76
N SER A 95 -2.86 2.03 12.19
CA SER A 95 -1.97 3.19 11.95
C SER A 95 -1.73 3.46 10.47
N TYR A 96 -1.57 2.40 9.64
CA TYR A 96 -1.44 2.53 8.20
C TYR A 96 -2.71 3.11 7.54
N LEU A 97 -3.88 2.83 8.13
CA LEU A 97 -5.21 3.20 7.65
C LEU A 97 -5.73 4.54 8.20
N ASP A 98 -5.17 5.05 9.31
CA ASP A 98 -5.62 6.22 10.08
C ASP A 98 -5.80 7.52 9.24
N GLY A 99 -5.07 7.65 8.13
CA GLY A 99 -5.17 8.79 7.23
C GLY A 99 -6.21 8.67 6.10
N TYR A 100 -6.84 7.51 5.95
CA TYR A 100 -7.71 7.20 4.81
C TYR A 100 -9.17 7.01 5.19
N ILE A 101 -9.46 6.77 6.46
CA ILE A 101 -10.73 6.17 6.89
C ILE A 101 -11.23 6.82 8.16
N GLN A 102 -12.53 7.14 8.19
CA GLN A 102 -13.25 7.48 9.43
C GLN A 102 -14.00 6.27 10.01
N GLU A 103 -14.46 5.34 9.15
CA GLU A 103 -15.11 4.09 9.56
C GLU A 103 -14.68 2.92 8.66
N LEU A 104 -14.06 1.87 9.22
CA LEU A 104 -13.62 0.68 8.49
C LEU A 104 -14.70 0.01 7.61
N PRO A 105 -15.98 -0.04 8.02
CA PRO A 105 -17.06 -0.57 7.18
C PRO A 105 -17.22 0.14 5.83
N ALA A 106 -16.86 1.43 5.77
CA ALA A 106 -16.94 2.20 4.54
C ALA A 106 -15.94 1.70 3.48
N LEU A 107 -14.80 1.12 3.90
CA LEU A 107 -13.83 0.54 2.97
C LEU A 107 -14.33 -0.68 2.23
N ILE A 108 -15.18 -1.47 2.90
CA ILE A 108 -15.78 -2.66 2.31
C ILE A 108 -16.72 -2.21 1.17
N LEU A 109 -17.44 -1.11 1.39
CA LEU A 109 -18.43 -0.56 0.46
C LEU A 109 -17.78 0.24 -0.68
N ASP A 110 -16.83 1.11 -0.37
CA ASP A 110 -16.12 1.95 -1.34
C ASP A 110 -14.69 2.26 -0.85
N THR A 111 -13.70 1.56 -1.40
CA THR A 111 -12.30 1.80 -1.05
C THR A 111 -11.83 3.11 -1.68
N PRO A 112 -11.41 4.12 -0.90
CA PRO A 112 -10.97 5.41 -1.42
C PRO A 112 -9.86 5.26 -2.47
N LYS A 113 -9.91 6.08 -3.52
CA LYS A 113 -8.95 6.01 -4.64
C LYS A 113 -7.52 6.17 -4.15
N GLU A 114 -7.29 7.05 -3.19
CA GLU A 114 -5.98 7.32 -2.58
C GLU A 114 -5.43 6.08 -1.87
N LEU A 115 -6.30 5.36 -1.14
CA LEU A 115 -5.91 4.11 -0.50
C LEU A 115 -5.63 3.01 -1.53
N ARG A 116 -6.45 2.90 -2.57
CA ARG A 116 -6.20 1.95 -3.68
C ARG A 116 -4.84 2.18 -4.33
N ILE A 117 -4.49 3.43 -4.63
CA ILE A 117 -3.19 3.79 -5.22
C ILE A 117 -2.05 3.42 -4.27
N LYS A 118 -2.21 3.64 -2.97
CA LYS A 118 -1.19 3.27 -1.97
C LYS A 118 -1.02 1.75 -1.90
N LEU A 119 -2.13 1.02 -1.81
CA LEU A 119 -2.15 -0.45 -1.79
C LEU A 119 -1.55 -1.07 -3.07
N GLU A 120 -1.77 -0.47 -4.23
CA GLU A 120 -1.13 -0.91 -5.49
C GLU A 120 0.39 -0.70 -5.49
N ARG A 121 0.89 0.30 -4.76
CA ARG A 121 2.33 0.57 -4.60
C ARG A 121 2.95 -0.30 -3.51
N GLU A 122 2.25 -0.46 -2.41
CA GLU A 122 2.69 -1.19 -1.22
C GLU A 122 1.92 -2.52 -1.15
N GLN A 123 2.18 -3.38 -2.14
CA GLN A 123 1.40 -4.60 -2.38
C GLN A 123 1.38 -5.53 -1.17
N VAL A 124 2.43 -5.52 -0.35
CA VAL A 124 2.54 -6.32 0.87
C VAL A 124 1.39 -6.02 1.86
N PHE A 125 0.83 -4.81 1.87
CA PHE A 125 -0.29 -4.45 2.76
C PHE A 125 -1.66 -4.89 2.22
N ARG A 126 -1.80 -5.19 0.93
CA ARG A 126 -3.10 -5.54 0.32
C ARG A 126 -3.78 -6.72 1.02
N PRO A 127 -3.11 -7.86 1.25
CA PRO A 127 -3.77 -9.03 1.83
C PRO A 127 -4.14 -8.80 3.29
N VAL A 128 -3.26 -8.11 4.02
CA VAL A 128 -3.48 -7.81 5.44
C VAL A 128 -4.65 -6.84 5.63
N VAL A 129 -4.75 -5.82 4.79
CA VAL A 129 -5.92 -4.90 4.81
C VAL A 129 -7.19 -5.66 4.43
N ALA A 130 -7.15 -6.56 3.44
CA ALA A 130 -8.33 -7.36 3.10
C ALA A 130 -8.77 -8.27 4.26
N LEU A 131 -7.83 -8.97 4.92
CA LEU A 131 -8.12 -9.81 6.08
C LEU A 131 -8.62 -8.99 7.27
N ARG A 132 -8.08 -7.78 7.49
CA ARG A 132 -8.54 -6.83 8.52
C ARG A 132 -10.00 -6.44 8.32
N LEU A 133 -10.44 -6.25 7.07
CA LEU A 133 -11.83 -5.92 6.73
C LEU A 133 -12.77 -7.11 6.97
N LEU A 134 -12.35 -8.33 6.62
CA LEU A 134 -13.13 -9.53 6.94
C LEU A 134 -13.22 -9.78 8.44
N TRP A 135 -12.13 -9.54 9.18
CA TRP A 135 -12.11 -9.62 10.63
C TRP A 135 -13.00 -8.55 11.26
N GLU A 136 -13.00 -7.31 10.77
CA GLU A 136 -13.93 -6.26 11.24
C GLU A 136 -15.37 -6.69 11.04
N LEU A 137 -15.71 -7.15 9.81
CA LEU A 137 -17.03 -7.61 9.47
C LEU A 137 -17.47 -8.76 10.40
N SER A 138 -16.58 -9.72 10.70
CA SER A 138 -16.88 -10.83 11.61
C SER A 138 -17.23 -10.43 13.04
N GLY A 139 -16.86 -9.23 13.47
CA GLY A 139 -17.13 -8.72 14.82
C GLY A 139 -18.49 -8.07 14.97
N LYS A 140 -19.24 -7.89 13.87
CA LYS A 140 -20.51 -7.17 13.85
C LYS A 140 -21.71 -8.04 14.20
N GLU A 141 -22.83 -7.38 14.42
CA GLU A 141 -24.12 -8.05 14.58
C GLU A 141 -24.56 -8.73 13.28
N GLU A 142 -25.35 -9.80 13.42
CA GLU A 142 -25.76 -10.66 12.29
C GLU A 142 -26.41 -9.87 11.15
N GLN A 143 -27.29 -8.95 11.52
CA GLN A 143 -28.00 -8.08 10.59
C GLN A 143 -27.05 -7.09 9.90
N GLU A 144 -26.05 -6.58 10.62
CA GLU A 144 -25.04 -5.70 10.03
C GLU A 144 -24.12 -6.45 9.08
N ILE A 145 -23.69 -7.67 9.43
CA ILE A 145 -22.87 -8.51 8.55
C ILE A 145 -23.61 -8.76 7.25
N LEU A 146 -24.88 -9.18 7.37
CA LEU A 146 -25.71 -9.48 6.22
C LEU A 146 -25.86 -8.23 5.35
N TYR A 147 -26.32 -7.12 5.92
CA TYR A 147 -26.50 -5.85 5.21
C TYR A 147 -25.22 -5.40 4.51
N GLN A 148 -24.11 -5.31 5.22
CA GLN A 148 -22.85 -4.83 4.65
C GLN A 148 -22.35 -5.76 3.55
N PHE A 149 -22.35 -7.08 3.77
CA PHE A 149 -21.88 -8.01 2.75
C PHE A 149 -22.79 -8.04 1.50
N THR A 150 -24.11 -7.90 1.67
CA THR A 150 -25.05 -7.90 0.55
C THR A 150 -25.02 -6.60 -0.25
N GLU A 151 -24.83 -5.45 0.40
CA GLU A 151 -24.83 -4.13 -0.25
C GLU A 151 -23.53 -3.81 -0.98
N VAL A 152 -22.40 -4.38 -0.54
CA VAL A 152 -21.09 -4.18 -1.19
C VAL A 152 -21.12 -4.62 -2.65
N ASP A 153 -20.55 -3.84 -3.55
CA ASP A 153 -20.47 -4.23 -4.97
C ASP A 153 -19.68 -5.52 -5.16
N GLU A 154 -20.14 -6.39 -6.08
CA GLU A 154 -19.43 -7.64 -6.42
C GLU A 154 -17.99 -7.36 -6.86
N LYS A 155 -17.73 -6.22 -7.52
CA LYS A 155 -16.37 -5.80 -7.92
C LYS A 155 -15.47 -5.51 -6.72
N ALA A 156 -16.01 -4.89 -5.66
CA ALA A 156 -15.27 -4.62 -4.44
C ALA A 156 -14.94 -5.93 -3.71
N VAL A 157 -15.91 -6.86 -3.64
CA VAL A 157 -15.65 -8.23 -3.13
C VAL A 157 -14.59 -8.94 -3.98
N GLY A 158 -14.64 -8.81 -5.31
CA GLY A 158 -13.63 -9.38 -6.20
C GLY A 158 -12.22 -8.82 -5.96
N TYR A 159 -12.10 -7.51 -5.69
CA TYR A 159 -10.81 -6.91 -5.32
C TYR A 159 -10.27 -7.47 -3.99
N LEU A 160 -11.14 -7.62 -2.97
CA LEU A 160 -10.78 -8.24 -1.69
C LEU A 160 -10.34 -9.69 -1.90
N CYS A 161 -11.08 -10.47 -2.69
CA CYS A 161 -10.72 -11.85 -3.02
C CYS A 161 -9.38 -11.94 -3.74
N GLY A 162 -9.08 -11.00 -4.64
CA GLY A 162 -7.78 -10.88 -5.28
C GLY A 162 -6.65 -10.64 -4.28
N ALA A 163 -6.83 -9.71 -3.34
CA ALA A 163 -5.86 -9.46 -2.27
C ALA A 163 -5.69 -10.68 -1.33
N ILE A 164 -6.75 -11.44 -1.06
CA ILE A 164 -6.69 -12.67 -0.26
C ILE A 164 -5.93 -13.77 -1.01
N CYS A 165 -6.12 -13.88 -2.34
CA CYS A 165 -5.32 -14.79 -3.18
C CYS A 165 -3.82 -14.47 -3.11
N ASP A 166 -3.45 -13.19 -3.01
CA ASP A 166 -2.05 -12.77 -2.87
C ASP A 166 -1.44 -13.24 -1.53
N ALA A 167 -2.25 -13.52 -0.50
CA ALA A 167 -1.83 -14.21 0.75
C ALA A 167 -1.85 -15.74 0.67
N GLY A 168 -2.02 -16.33 -0.53
CA GLY A 168 -2.09 -17.78 -0.73
C GLY A 168 -3.44 -18.41 -0.36
N GLU A 169 -4.44 -17.59 -0.03
CA GLU A 169 -5.74 -18.04 0.52
C GLU A 169 -6.81 -18.18 -0.58
N ARG A 170 -6.49 -18.89 -1.65
CA ARG A 170 -7.37 -18.99 -2.83
C ARG A 170 -8.72 -19.64 -2.53
N GLU A 171 -8.73 -20.73 -1.76
CA GLU A 171 -9.98 -21.43 -1.43
C GLU A 171 -10.94 -20.54 -0.62
N LEU A 172 -10.39 -19.77 0.33
CA LEU A 172 -11.16 -18.78 1.10
C LEU A 172 -11.73 -17.70 0.17
N ALA A 173 -10.90 -17.16 -0.73
CA ALA A 173 -11.31 -16.13 -1.68
C ALA A 173 -12.43 -16.62 -2.61
N ASP A 174 -12.27 -17.82 -3.19
CA ASP A 174 -13.27 -18.43 -4.06
C ASP A 174 -14.60 -18.65 -3.33
N PHE A 175 -14.53 -19.13 -2.08
CA PHE A 175 -15.71 -19.35 -1.25
C PHE A 175 -16.46 -18.05 -0.91
N ILE A 176 -15.74 -16.99 -0.54
CA ILE A 176 -16.33 -15.67 -0.27
C ILE A 176 -16.97 -15.10 -1.55
N PHE A 177 -16.29 -15.23 -2.68
CA PHE A 177 -16.80 -14.73 -3.95
C PHE A 177 -18.05 -15.50 -4.41
N GLU A 178 -18.06 -16.82 -4.28
CA GLU A 178 -19.23 -17.66 -4.55
C GLU A 178 -20.41 -17.29 -3.63
N MET A 179 -20.14 -17.08 -2.34
CA MET A 179 -21.14 -16.65 -1.37
C MET A 179 -21.74 -15.29 -1.74
N LYS A 180 -20.93 -14.36 -2.26
CA LYS A 180 -21.43 -13.07 -2.76
C LYS A 180 -22.35 -13.24 -3.97
N ARG A 181 -21.98 -14.06 -4.95
CA ARG A 181 -22.80 -14.32 -6.14
C ARG A 181 -24.13 -14.99 -5.80
N ASN A 182 -24.16 -15.77 -4.73
CA ASN A 182 -25.33 -16.47 -4.24
C ASN A 182 -25.96 -15.82 -3.00
N ALA A 183 -25.67 -14.54 -2.70
CA ALA A 183 -25.97 -13.92 -1.41
C ALA A 183 -27.45 -13.99 -0.99
N GLN A 184 -28.39 -13.95 -1.95
CA GLN A 184 -29.82 -14.11 -1.67
C GLN A 184 -30.20 -15.51 -1.18
N ARG A 185 -29.50 -16.55 -1.64
CA ARG A 185 -29.70 -17.95 -1.21
C ARG A 185 -28.92 -18.26 0.06
N GLU A 186 -27.82 -17.57 0.28
CA GLU A 186 -26.85 -17.80 1.34
C GLU A 186 -27.03 -16.90 2.57
N GLN A 187 -28.16 -16.16 2.68
CA GLN A 187 -28.37 -15.15 3.73
C GLN A 187 -28.13 -15.67 5.15
N SER A 188 -28.53 -16.91 5.45
CA SER A 188 -28.32 -17.52 6.78
C SER A 188 -26.89 -18.03 6.99
N ARG A 189 -26.17 -18.33 5.90
CA ARG A 189 -24.78 -18.84 5.93
C ARG A 189 -23.76 -17.71 6.03
N ILE A 190 -24.06 -16.54 5.45
CA ILE A 190 -23.17 -15.37 5.45
C ILE A 190 -22.72 -14.98 6.87
N PRO A 191 -23.61 -14.63 7.82
CA PRO A 191 -23.17 -14.20 9.15
C PRO A 191 -22.51 -15.32 9.94
N THR A 192 -23.03 -16.54 9.80
CA THR A 192 -22.47 -17.74 10.45
C THR A 192 -21.03 -17.98 10.01
N PHE A 193 -20.74 -17.83 8.72
CA PHE A 193 -19.41 -17.98 8.18
C PHE A 193 -18.45 -16.95 8.78
N PHE A 194 -18.78 -15.67 8.71
CA PHE A 194 -17.90 -14.61 9.21
C PHE A 194 -17.60 -14.78 10.70
N ARG A 195 -18.64 -15.01 11.53
CA ARG A 195 -18.47 -15.22 12.98
C ARG A 195 -17.60 -16.43 13.30
N LYS A 196 -17.80 -17.57 12.62
CA LYS A 196 -17.00 -18.79 12.85
C LYS A 196 -15.55 -18.66 12.41
N ASN A 197 -15.27 -17.81 11.41
CA ASN A 197 -13.92 -17.65 10.85
C ASN A 197 -13.17 -16.44 11.42
N ARG A 198 -13.69 -15.75 12.43
CA ARG A 198 -13.01 -14.61 13.07
C ARG A 198 -11.58 -14.95 13.51
N GLY A 199 -11.41 -16.03 14.26
CA GLY A 199 -10.09 -16.48 14.72
C GLY A 199 -9.17 -16.96 13.58
N TYR A 200 -9.75 -17.42 12.47
CA TYR A 200 -9.00 -17.77 11.27
C TYR A 200 -8.39 -16.52 10.62
N PHE A 201 -9.18 -15.45 10.45
CA PHE A 201 -8.69 -14.19 9.88
C PHE A 201 -7.58 -13.57 10.74
N GLU A 202 -7.73 -13.62 12.06
CA GLU A 202 -6.72 -13.23 13.03
C GLU A 202 -5.40 -14.00 12.83
N ALA A 203 -5.46 -15.33 12.87
CA ALA A 203 -4.28 -16.16 12.70
C ALA A 203 -3.59 -15.95 11.34
N ARG A 204 -4.37 -15.75 10.27
CA ARG A 204 -3.83 -15.49 8.93
C ARG A 204 -3.18 -14.11 8.81
N MET A 205 -3.73 -13.07 9.44
CA MET A 205 -3.07 -11.76 9.46
C MET A 205 -1.71 -11.85 10.13
N THR A 206 -1.65 -12.43 11.34
CA THR A 206 -0.38 -12.58 12.07
C THR A 206 0.60 -13.42 11.28
N ALA A 207 0.19 -14.57 10.75
CA ALA A 207 1.06 -15.43 9.96
C ALA A 207 1.60 -14.73 8.71
N TYR A 208 0.77 -13.98 7.99
CA TYR A 208 1.20 -13.25 6.81
C TYR A 208 2.22 -12.17 7.14
N VAL A 209 1.99 -11.39 8.20
CA VAL A 209 2.94 -10.35 8.63
C VAL A 209 4.24 -10.98 9.11
N THR A 210 4.18 -12.07 9.87
CA THR A 210 5.38 -12.83 10.30
C THR A 210 6.21 -13.31 9.10
N GLN A 211 5.55 -13.84 8.06
CA GLN A 211 6.22 -14.33 6.86
C GLN A 211 6.89 -13.24 6.02
N HIS A 212 6.39 -12.01 6.10
CA HIS A 212 6.89 -10.86 5.33
C HIS A 212 7.47 -9.77 6.24
N MET A 213 7.94 -10.11 7.44
CA MET A 213 8.42 -9.12 8.42
C MET A 213 9.51 -8.20 7.86
N GLU A 214 10.35 -8.71 6.97
CA GLU A 214 11.37 -7.89 6.30
C GLU A 214 10.75 -6.80 5.43
N GLU A 215 9.67 -7.10 4.70
CA GLU A 215 8.97 -6.12 3.86
C GLU A 215 8.12 -5.14 4.68
N PHE A 216 7.67 -5.55 5.86
CA PHE A 216 7.01 -4.67 6.83
C PHE A 216 8.01 -3.88 7.69
N GLY A 217 9.28 -4.31 7.76
CA GLY A 217 10.27 -3.85 8.76
C GLY A 217 11.59 -3.32 8.20
N SER A 218 11.82 -3.29 6.89
CA SER A 218 13.11 -2.85 6.32
C SER A 218 13.25 -1.32 6.27
N ASP A 219 13.88 -0.77 7.32
CA ASP A 219 14.75 0.41 7.24
C ASP A 219 16.21 -0.08 7.16
N GLU A 220 16.80 -0.01 5.96
CA GLU A 220 18.21 0.37 5.77
C GLU A 220 18.31 1.57 4.81
#